data_AF-A0A7Y4QSP8-F1
#
_entry.id   AF-A0A7Y4QSP8-F1
#
_cell.length_a   1.000
_cell.length_b   1.000
_cell.length_c   1.000
_cell.angle_alpha   90.00
_cell.angle_beta   90.00
_cell.angle_gamma   90.00
#
_symmetry.space_group_name_H-M   'P 1'
#
loop_
_entity.id
_entity.type
_entity.pdbx_description
1 polymer ?
#
loop_
_entity_poly.entity_id
_entity_poly.type
_entity_poly.pdbx_seq_one_letter_code
_entity_poly.pdbx_strand_id
1 'polypeptide(L)'
;MYNNQLNVLKILFLISGILNLITAVVWLFNTILGAVAFCGLGCVIGVLPIISTISCVLDFMVYNRLKNNNKTGTYSLIKFASIFDIIAIMTLNITSTVFGITALVMISKPEVKQEMVNRGIY
;
A
#
# COMPACT_ATOMS: atom_id res chain seq x y z
N MET A 1 -24.59 -6.38 2.30
CA MET A 1 -23.84 -5.17 1.89
C MET A 1 -22.41 -5.12 2.44
N TYR A 2 -22.11 -5.64 3.64
CA TYR A 2 -20.76 -5.59 4.24
C TYR A 2 -19.66 -6.40 3.54
N ASN A 3 -19.99 -7.54 2.92
CA ASN A 3 -19.06 -8.29 2.07
C ASN A 3 -18.53 -7.45 0.89
N ASN A 4 -19.33 -6.52 0.36
CA ASN A 4 -18.88 -5.64 -0.73
C ASN A 4 -17.82 -4.65 -0.25
N GLN A 5 -17.95 -4.11 0.96
CA GLN A 5 -16.98 -3.15 1.49
C GLN A 5 -15.61 -3.79 1.75
N LEU A 6 -15.57 -5.00 2.33
CA LEU A 6 -14.32 -5.76 2.50
C LEU A 6 -13.71 -6.19 1.16
N ASN A 7 -14.53 -6.54 0.16
CA ASN A 7 -14.03 -6.88 -1.17
C ASN A 7 -13.49 -5.65 -1.91
N VAL A 8 -14.11 -4.48 -1.75
CA VAL A 8 -13.57 -3.21 -2.25
C VAL A 8 -12.23 -2.92 -1.60
N LEU A 9 -12.09 -3.10 -0.28
CA LEU A 9 -10.82 -2.91 0.41
C LEU A 9 -9.72 -3.84 -0.14
N LYS A 10 -10.05 -5.13 -0.39
CA LYS A 10 -9.11 -6.09 -1.01
C LYS A 10 -8.64 -5.62 -2.38
N ILE A 11 -9.57 -5.18 -3.23
CA ILE A 11 -9.25 -4.74 -4.59
C ILE A 11 -8.40 -3.45 -4.55
N LEU A 12 -8.74 -2.52 -3.66
CA LEU A 12 -7.98 -1.28 -3.49
C LEU A 12 -6.52 -1.55 -3.12
N PHE A 13 -6.27 -2.40 -2.11
CA PHE A 13 -4.90 -2.77 -1.74
C PHE A 13 -4.18 -3.58 -2.82
N LEU A 14 -4.89 -4.44 -3.57
CA LEU A 14 -4.28 -5.16 -4.69
C LEU A 14 -3.81 -4.20 -5.78
N ILE A 15 -4.65 -3.24 -6.17
CA ILE A 15 -4.31 -2.25 -7.20
C ILE A 15 -3.22 -1.31 -6.68
N SER A 16 -3.29 -0.87 -5.43
CA SER A 16 -2.26 -0.04 -4.78
C SER A 16 -0.90 -0.75 -4.79
N GLY A 17 -0.85 -2.03 -4.42
CA GLY A 17 0.36 -2.84 -4.45
C GLY A 17 0.97 -2.97 -5.84
N ILE A 18 0.15 -3.17 -6.87
CA ILE A 18 0.62 -3.21 -8.27
C ILE A 18 1.17 -1.85 -8.72
N LEU A 19 0.50 -0.76 -8.37
CA LEU A 19 0.96 0.60 -8.70
C LEU A 19 2.28 0.92 -8.00
N ASN A 20 2.38 0.62 -6.71
CA ASN A 20 3.60 0.77 -5.93
C ASN A 20 4.76 -0.08 -6.50
N LEU A 21 4.47 -1.29 -7.00
CA LEU A 21 5.47 -2.12 -7.69
C LEU A 21 5.96 -1.46 -8.99
N ILE A 22 5.04 -0.97 -9.84
CA ILE A 22 5.41 -0.29 -11.09
C ILE A 22 6.24 0.95 -10.78
N THR A 23 5.81 1.77 -9.83
CA THR A 23 6.53 2.97 -9.39
C THR A 23 7.92 2.61 -8.86
N ALA A 24 8.07 1.55 -8.06
CA ALA A 24 9.37 1.08 -7.57
C ALA A 24 10.29 0.69 -8.74
N VAL A 25 9.78 -0.06 -9.72
CA VAL A 25 10.55 -0.47 -10.90
C VAL A 25 10.97 0.73 -11.74
N VAL A 26 10.07 1.69 -11.98
CA VAL A 26 10.37 2.92 -12.74
C VAL A 26 11.46 3.74 -12.06
N TRP A 27 11.37 3.94 -10.75
CA TRP A 27 12.40 4.65 -10.00
C TRP A 27 13.74 3.90 -9.98
N LEU A 28 13.72 2.57 -9.94
CA LEU A 28 14.93 1.74 -9.99
C LEU A 28 15.63 1.84 -11.35
N PHE A 29 14.87 1.80 -12.45
CA PHE A 29 15.41 2.06 -13.80
C PHE A 29 15.98 3.47 -13.93
N ASN A 30 15.30 4.49 -13.41
CA ASN A 30 15.79 5.87 -13.41
C ASN A 30 17.07 6.04 -12.58
N THR A 31 17.21 5.29 -11.49
CA THR A 31 18.42 5.27 -10.66
C THR A 31 19.61 4.73 -11.47
N ILE A 32 19.43 3.63 -12.20
CA ILE A 32 20.46 3.03 -13.04
C ILE A 32 20.83 3.96 -14.21
N LEU A 33 19.83 4.49 -14.91
CA LEU A 33 20.05 5.43 -16.01
C LEU A 33 20.73 6.71 -15.53
N GLY A 34 20.31 7.26 -14.39
CA GLY A 34 20.93 8.44 -13.79
C GLY A 34 22.36 8.18 -13.31
N ALA A 35 22.67 6.96 -12.86
CA ALA A 35 24.02 6.58 -12.45
C ALA A 35 24.97 6.53 -13.66
N VAL A 36 24.51 6.00 -14.79
CA VAL A 36 25.29 5.94 -16.04
C VAL A 36 25.39 7.32 -16.71
N ALA A 37 24.31 8.09 -16.75
CA ALA A 37 24.24 9.37 -17.46
C ALA A 37 24.91 10.53 -16.70
N PHE A 38 24.92 10.52 -15.36
CA PHE A 38 25.42 11.61 -14.53
C PHE A 38 26.60 11.19 -13.63
N CYS A 39 27.45 10.26 -14.10
CA CYS A 39 28.67 9.84 -13.39
C CYS A 39 28.45 9.46 -11.90
N GLY A 40 27.41 8.68 -11.60
CA GLY A 40 27.13 8.20 -10.24
C GLY A 40 26.23 9.09 -9.37
N LEU A 41 25.75 10.24 -9.86
CA LEU A 41 24.73 11.03 -9.13
C LEU A 41 23.38 10.30 -9.02
N GLY A 42 23.08 9.38 -9.92
CA GLY A 42 21.87 8.55 -9.84
C GLY A 42 21.77 7.70 -8.57
N CYS A 43 22.91 7.34 -7.95
CA CYS A 43 22.94 6.58 -6.70
C CYS A 43 22.21 7.28 -5.54
N VAL A 44 22.23 8.62 -5.50
CA VAL A 44 21.56 9.43 -4.47
C VAL A 44 20.04 9.35 -4.61
N ILE A 45 19.56 9.18 -5.84
CA ILE A 45 18.13 9.06 -6.19
C ILE A 45 17.61 7.64 -5.88
N GLY A 46 18.51 6.66 -5.71
CA GLY A 46 18.21 5.26 -5.39
C GLY A 46 17.56 5.00 -4.03
N VAL A 47 17.48 6.02 -3.16
CA VAL A 47 16.76 5.95 -1.88
C VAL A 47 15.24 6.09 -2.08
N LEU A 48 14.80 6.80 -3.13
CA LEU A 48 13.38 7.03 -3.41
C LEU A 48 12.52 5.77 -3.64
N PRO A 49 12.97 4.72 -4.37
CA PRO A 49 12.16 3.51 -4.58
C PRO A 49 11.93 2.68 -3.31
N ILE A 50 12.67 2.93 -2.22
CA ILE A 50 12.54 2.16 -0.97
C ILE A 50 11.12 2.30 -0.40
N ILE A 51 10.56 3.51 -0.43
CA ILE A 51 9.21 3.78 0.09
C ILE A 51 8.17 3.00 -0.71
N SER A 52 8.17 3.10 -2.05
CA SER A 52 7.22 2.37 -2.90
C SER A 52 7.37 0.85 -2.76
N THR A 53 8.60 0.36 -2.54
CA THR A 53 8.85 -1.07 -2.32
C THR A 53 8.23 -1.55 -1.00
N ILE A 54 8.38 -0.78 0.09
CA ILE A 54 7.78 -1.11 1.39
C ILE A 54 6.26 -1.05 1.30
N SER A 55 5.68 0.00 0.68
CA SER A 55 4.23 0.12 0.49
C SER A 55 3.68 -1.07 -0.30
N CYS A 56 4.35 -1.47 -1.39
CA CYS A 56 3.99 -2.65 -2.18
C CYS A 56 3.93 -3.94 -1.33
N VAL A 57 4.94 -4.19 -0.48
CA VAL A 57 4.95 -5.37 0.39
C VAL A 57 3.79 -5.34 1.39
N LEU A 58 3.55 -4.18 2.00
CA LEU A 58 2.45 -4.00 2.97
C LEU A 58 1.09 -4.22 2.32
N ASP A 59 0.88 -3.72 1.10
CA ASP A 59 -0.35 -3.87 0.34
C ASP A 59 -0.65 -5.34 -0.01
N PHE A 60 0.36 -6.08 -0.47
CA PHE A 60 0.22 -7.51 -0.73
C PHE A 60 -0.01 -8.33 0.55
N MET A 61 0.61 -7.93 1.67
CA MET A 61 0.35 -8.55 2.96
C MET A 61 -1.10 -8.31 3.41
N VAL A 62 -1.61 -7.08 3.27
CA VAL A 62 -3.00 -6.73 3.60
C VAL A 62 -3.96 -7.51 2.71
N TYR A 63 -3.73 -7.55 1.40
CA TYR A 63 -4.52 -8.33 0.46
C TYR A 63 -4.60 -9.81 0.85
N ASN A 64 -3.46 -10.44 1.13
CA ASN A 64 -3.40 -11.85 1.51
C ASN A 64 -4.10 -12.13 2.85
N ARG A 65 -3.98 -11.25 3.84
CA ARG A 65 -4.68 -11.40 5.12
C ARG A 65 -6.18 -11.21 5.00
N LEU A 66 -6.63 -10.24 4.21
CA LEU A 66 -8.04 -10.02 3.91
C LEU A 66 -8.63 -11.16 3.06
N LYS A 67 -7.85 -11.77 2.15
CA LYS A 67 -8.27 -12.92 1.33
C LYS A 67 -8.44 -14.19 2.17
N ASN A 68 -7.49 -14.46 3.06
CA ASN A 68 -7.46 -15.70 3.86
C ASN A 68 -8.23 -15.61 5.19
N ASN A 69 -8.99 -14.52 5.43
CA ASN A 69 -9.77 -14.28 6.67
C ASN A 69 -8.98 -14.61 7.94
N ASN A 70 -7.71 -14.18 8.04
CA ASN A 70 -6.83 -14.73 9.07
C ASN A 70 -5.96 -13.71 9.81
N LYS A 71 -6.01 -13.89 11.14
CA LYS A 71 -5.16 -13.40 12.24
C LYS A 71 -5.47 -12.01 12.81
N THR A 72 -5.46 -12.00 14.15
CA THR A 72 -5.38 -10.83 15.02
C THR A 72 -4.31 -9.85 14.54
N GLY A 73 -4.60 -8.55 14.60
CA GLY A 73 -3.67 -7.50 14.15
C GLY A 73 -3.72 -7.17 12.65
N THR A 74 -4.68 -7.70 11.89
CA THR A 74 -4.90 -7.26 10.49
C THR A 74 -5.40 -5.81 10.44
N TYR A 75 -6.17 -5.37 11.45
CA TYR A 75 -6.56 -3.96 11.57
C TYR A 75 -5.35 -3.02 11.66
N SER A 76 -4.36 -3.37 12.48
CA SER A 76 -3.10 -2.61 12.61
C SER A 76 -2.31 -2.62 11.30
N LEU A 77 -2.25 -3.77 10.61
CA LEU A 77 -1.58 -3.89 9.31
C LEU A 77 -2.25 -3.02 8.24
N ILE A 78 -3.58 -3.00 8.17
CA ILE A 78 -4.33 -2.16 7.22
C ILE A 78 -4.03 -0.68 7.50
N LYS A 79 -4.06 -0.26 8.77
CA LYS A 79 -3.76 1.12 9.14
C LYS A 79 -2.33 1.51 8.76
N PHE A 80 -1.37 0.62 8.99
CA PHE A 80 0.04 0.85 8.66
C PHE A 80 0.27 0.92 7.14
N ALA A 81 -0.32 0.00 6.39
CA ALA A 81 -0.28 -0.01 4.92
C ALA A 81 -0.89 1.27 4.33
N SER A 82 -2.07 1.68 4.81
CA SER A 82 -2.71 2.93 4.37
C SER A 82 -1.87 4.17 4.65
N ILE A 83 -1.12 4.21 5.75
CA ILE A 83 -0.20 5.32 6.04
C ILE A 83 0.97 5.32 5.05
N PHE A 84 1.55 4.15 4.76
CA PHE A 84 2.64 4.01 3.78
C PHE A 84 2.20 4.36 2.36
N ASP A 85 0.96 4.05 2.00
CA ASP A 85 0.34 4.48 0.74
C ASP A 85 0.18 6.01 0.65
N ILE A 86 -0.13 6.67 1.77
CA ILE A 86 -0.16 8.13 1.83
C ILE A 86 1.26 8.72 1.69
N ILE A 87 2.25 8.11 2.34
CA ILE A 87 3.66 8.53 2.27
C ILE A 87 4.24 8.28 0.87
N ALA A 88 3.70 7.33 0.11
CA ALA A 88 4.09 7.08 -1.27
C ALA A 88 3.88 8.29 -2.21
N ILE A 89 3.18 9.35 -1.79
CA ILE A 89 3.17 10.64 -2.49
C ILE A 89 4.58 11.21 -2.69
N MET A 90 5.51 10.94 -1.78
CA MET A 90 6.92 11.34 -1.90
C MET A 90 7.61 10.71 -3.12
N THR A 91 7.05 9.61 -3.63
CA THR A 91 7.50 8.91 -4.83
C THR A 91 6.66 9.25 -6.08
N LEU A 92 5.83 10.29 -5.99
CA LEU A 92 4.87 10.76 -7.00
C LEU A 92 3.72 9.78 -7.29
N ASN A 93 3.45 8.82 -6.38
CA ASN A 93 2.36 7.86 -6.53
C ASN A 93 1.03 8.40 -5.95
N ILE A 94 0.43 9.35 -6.67
CA ILE A 94 -0.80 10.06 -6.25
C ILE A 94 -1.99 9.08 -6.12
N THR A 95 -2.09 8.10 -7.01
CA THR A 95 -3.21 7.15 -7.02
C THR A 95 -3.22 6.26 -5.78
N SER A 96 -2.05 5.78 -5.36
CA SER A 96 -1.93 4.96 -4.14
C SER A 96 -2.21 5.78 -2.88
N THR A 97 -1.89 7.09 -2.90
CA THR A 97 -2.27 8.03 -1.82
C THR A 97 -3.79 8.11 -1.65
N VAL A 98 -4.55 8.22 -2.74
CA VAL A 98 -6.03 8.26 -2.71
C VAL A 98 -6.60 6.96 -2.15
N PHE A 99 -6.02 5.82 -2.52
CA PHE A 99 -6.43 4.51 -2.00
C PHE A 99 -6.11 4.35 -0.51
N GLY A 100 -4.94 4.82 -0.06
CA GLY A 100 -4.58 4.87 1.35
C GLY A 100 -5.56 5.69 2.20
N ILE A 101 -5.93 6.89 1.75
CA ILE A 101 -6.94 7.74 2.42
C ILE A 101 -8.31 7.04 2.46
N THR A 102 -8.73 6.48 1.32
CA THR A 102 -10.03 5.80 1.21
C THR A 102 -10.09 4.58 2.13
N ALA A 103 -9.03 3.78 2.18
CA ALA A 103 -8.91 2.64 3.09
C ALA A 103 -8.98 3.09 4.55
N LEU A 104 -8.29 4.19 4.93
CA LEU A 104 -8.31 4.73 6.29
C LEU A 104 -9.70 5.22 6.71
N VAL A 105 -10.40 5.92 5.82
CA VAL A 105 -11.78 6.38 6.04
C VAL A 105 -12.72 5.17 6.18
N MET A 106 -12.52 4.14 5.37
CA MET A 106 -13.37 2.96 5.34
C MET A 106 -13.22 2.10 6.60
N ILE A 107 -12.00 1.90 7.11
CA ILE A 107 -11.78 1.20 8.39
C ILE A 107 -12.19 2.01 9.63
N SER A 108 -12.34 3.33 9.48
CA SER A 108 -12.79 4.22 10.57
C SER A 108 -14.30 4.18 10.77
N LYS A 109 -15.07 3.63 9.81
CA LYS A 109 -16.52 3.46 9.97
C LYS A 109 -16.83 2.40 11.04
N PRO A 110 -17.75 2.68 11.98
CA PRO A 110 -18.07 1.77 13.09
C PRO A 110 -18.61 0.43 12.59
N GLU A 111 -19.32 0.43 11.46
CA GLU A 111 -19.90 -0.76 10.84
C GLU A 111 -18.82 -1.74 10.34
N VAL A 112 -17.78 -1.22 9.69
CA VAL A 112 -16.64 -2.01 9.19
C VAL A 112 -15.81 -2.53 10.36
N LYS A 113 -15.67 -1.72 11.41
CA LYS A 113 -14.97 -2.11 12.64
C LYS A 113 -15.68 -3.27 13.34
N GLN A 114 -17.00 -3.23 13.47
CA GLN A 114 -17.78 -4.34 14.04
C GLN A 114 -17.68 -5.62 13.20
N GLU A 115 -17.71 -5.50 11.88
CA GLU A 115 -17.54 -6.67 10.99
C GLU A 115 -16.14 -7.31 11.13
N MET A 116 -15.09 -6.49 11.31
CA MET A 116 -13.73 -6.98 11.57
C MET A 116 -13.61 -7.68 12.94
N VAL A 117 -14.32 -7.21 13.97
CA VAL A 117 -14.41 -7.88 15.28
C VAL A 117 -15.16 -9.19 15.15
N ASN A 118 -16.31 -9.21 14.47
CA ASN A 118 -17.13 -10.41 14.26
C ASN A 118 -16.38 -11.52 13.51
N ARG A 119 -15.41 -11.15 12.66
CA ARG A 119 -14.55 -12.09 11.93
C ARG A 119 -13.25 -12.43 12.64
N GLY A 120 -13.02 -11.93 13.87
CA GLY A 120 -11.82 -12.20 14.66
C GLY A 120 -10.53 -11.60 14.07
N ILE A 121 -10.64 -10.52 13.29
CA ILE A 121 -9.53 -9.90 12.55
C ILE A 121 -9.00 -8.62 13.21
N TYR A 122 -9.70 -8.13 14.25
CA TYR A 122 -9.32 -6.95 15.05
C TYR A 122 -8.06 -7.23 15.88
#